data_AF-A0AAP6H7H1-F1
#
_entry.id   AF-A0AAP6H7H1-F1
#
_cell.length_a   1.000
_cell.length_b   1.000
_cell.length_c   1.000
_cell.angle_alpha   90.00
_cell.angle_beta   90.00
_cell.angle_gamma   90.00
#
_symmetry.space_group_name_H-M   'P 1'
#
loop_
_entity.id
_entity.type
_entity.pdbx_description
1 polymer ?
#
loop_
_entity_poly.entity_id
_entity_poly.type
_entity_poly.pdbx_seq_one_letter_code
_entity_poly.pdbx_strand_id
1 'polypeptide(L)'
;MFAIVEIAGLQYKVEQDQKLFVNRLSGEKGDKVTFDKVLLTVNGATVVGAPAVSGIAVEAEIIEHLKADKVIVFKKKRRKGYAKKNGHRQSLTQIKIVSITGFDGAKKSSAKTETKATTKKSSKKGDDLTLIEGIGPKVAELFAGAGITSFADLAKKTKEELEAILDPNGAVYAAMDPTTWPQQAQLAADGKFEELETLKGQLKGGKA
;
A
#
# COMPACT_ATOMS: atom_id res chain seq x y z
N MET A 1 -5.08 2.21 26.16
CA MET A 1 -4.41 3.02 25.12
C MET A 1 -5.46 3.40 24.10
N PHE A 2 -5.54 4.68 23.71
CA PHE A 2 -6.48 5.12 22.66
C PHE A 2 -5.85 6.18 21.76
N ALA A 3 -6.41 6.37 20.58
CA ALA A 3 -6.05 7.44 19.66
C ALA A 3 -7.29 8.19 19.18
N ILE A 4 -7.10 9.44 18.74
CA ILE A 4 -8.10 10.18 17.97
C ILE A 4 -7.59 10.21 16.52
N VAL A 5 -8.35 9.60 15.62
CA VAL A 5 -8.00 9.45 14.20
C VAL A 5 -9.05 10.09 13.32
N GLU A 6 -8.62 10.69 12.22
CA GLU A 6 -9.53 11.19 11.19
C GLU A 6 -9.83 10.09 10.17
N ILE A 7 -11.10 9.70 10.08
CA ILE A 7 -11.59 8.70 9.14
C ILE A 7 -12.67 9.34 8.28
N ALA A 8 -12.42 9.43 6.97
CA ALA A 8 -13.37 9.97 6.00
C ALA A 8 -13.95 11.34 6.40
N GLY A 9 -13.08 12.23 6.91
CA GLY A 9 -13.40 13.62 7.27
C GLY A 9 -14.00 13.83 8.66
N LEU A 10 -14.18 12.77 9.46
CA LEU A 10 -14.67 12.85 10.84
C LEU A 10 -13.64 12.28 11.81
N GLN A 11 -13.62 12.79 13.04
CA GLN A 11 -12.71 12.32 14.09
C GLN A 11 -13.38 11.27 14.96
N TYR A 12 -12.65 10.18 15.22
CA TYR A 12 -13.11 9.09 16.06
C TYR A 12 -12.09 8.80 17.15
N LYS A 13 -12.58 8.62 18.37
CA LYS A 13 -11.80 7.97 19.43
C LYS A 13 -11.79 6.46 19.17
N VAL A 14 -10.60 5.88 19.07
CA VAL A 14 -10.40 4.48 18.75
C VAL A 14 -9.52 3.77 19.77
N GLU A 15 -9.91 2.55 20.10
CA GLU A 15 -9.18 1.61 20.94
C GLU A 15 -8.98 0.30 20.17
N GLN A 16 -7.98 -0.49 20.57
CA GLN A 16 -7.72 -1.79 19.94
C GLN A 16 -8.94 -2.72 20.08
N ASP A 17 -9.22 -3.50 19.03
CA ASP A 17 -10.36 -4.42 18.90
C ASP A 17 -11.76 -3.76 18.92
N GLN A 18 -11.83 -2.43 18.97
CA GLN A 18 -13.10 -1.70 18.93
C GLN A 18 -13.74 -1.79 17.55
N LYS A 19 -15.07 -2.01 17.53
CA LYS A 19 -15.89 -1.91 16.32
C LYS A 19 -16.56 -0.55 16.25
N LEU A 20 -16.57 0.05 15.08
CA LEU A 20 -17.19 1.36 14.88
C LEU A 20 -17.75 1.53 13.47
N PHE A 21 -18.78 2.37 13.36
CA PHE A 21 -19.40 2.72 12.10
C PHE A 21 -18.84 4.06 11.60
N VAL A 22 -18.29 4.04 10.40
CA VAL A 22 -17.73 5.21 9.72
C VAL A 22 -18.47 5.46 8.41
N ASN A 23 -18.23 6.64 7.83
CA ASN A 23 -18.63 6.95 6.47
C ASN A 23 -18.13 5.86 5.49
N ARG A 24 -18.77 5.77 4.33
CA ARG A 24 -18.46 4.72 3.36
C ARG A 24 -16.98 4.77 2.95
N LEU A 25 -16.29 3.65 3.12
CA LEU A 25 -14.91 3.44 2.67
C LEU A 25 -14.92 2.60 1.40
N SER A 26 -13.85 2.73 0.61
CA SER A 26 -13.55 1.84 -0.52
C SER A 26 -12.89 0.55 -0.01
N GLY A 27 -13.22 -0.58 -0.64
CA GLY A 27 -12.72 -1.91 -0.26
C GLY A 27 -13.85 -2.92 -0.15
N GLU A 28 -13.48 -4.18 0.03
CA GLU A 28 -14.38 -5.30 0.27
C GLU A 28 -14.33 -5.75 1.74
N LYS A 29 -15.26 -6.63 2.13
CA LYS A 29 -15.26 -7.25 3.45
C LYS A 29 -13.97 -8.06 3.67
N GLY A 30 -13.29 -7.80 4.79
CA GLY A 30 -12.02 -8.42 5.17
C GLY A 30 -10.78 -7.62 4.78
N ASP A 31 -10.94 -6.55 3.99
CA ASP A 31 -9.82 -5.71 3.59
C ASP A 31 -9.25 -4.92 4.78
N LYS A 32 -7.92 -4.82 4.82
CA LYS A 32 -7.21 -3.99 5.78
C LYS A 32 -7.07 -2.57 5.25
N VAL A 33 -7.37 -1.59 6.11
CA VAL A 33 -7.27 -0.17 5.83
C VAL A 33 -6.39 0.48 6.89
N THR A 34 -5.43 1.29 6.46
CA THR A 34 -4.52 2.02 7.33
C THR A 34 -4.89 3.50 7.33
N PHE A 35 -4.94 4.10 8.51
CA PHE A 35 -5.20 5.53 8.70
C PHE A 35 -3.98 6.23 9.28
N ASP A 36 -3.37 7.10 8.48
CA ASP A 36 -2.15 7.83 8.84
C ASP A 36 -2.43 9.10 9.66
N LYS A 37 -3.64 9.66 9.54
CA LYS A 37 -3.97 10.96 10.13
C LYS A 37 -4.47 10.81 11.57
N VAL A 38 -3.53 10.59 12.47
CA VAL A 38 -3.78 10.49 13.92
C VAL A 38 -3.49 11.83 14.58
N LEU A 39 -4.47 12.37 15.30
CA LEU A 39 -4.42 13.73 15.86
C LEU A 39 -3.95 13.72 17.32
N LEU A 40 -4.24 12.66 18.05
CA LEU A 40 -3.90 12.54 19.47
C LEU A 40 -3.72 11.07 19.81
N THR A 41 -2.74 10.76 20.66
CA THR A 41 -2.55 9.43 21.23
C THR A 41 -2.42 9.51 22.76
N VAL A 42 -2.93 8.48 23.44
CA VAL A 42 -2.80 8.33 24.90
C VAL A 42 -2.29 6.92 25.19
N ASN A 43 -1.01 6.85 25.56
CA ASN A 43 -0.34 5.64 26.01
C ASN A 43 0.48 5.95 27.28
N GLY A 44 -0.22 6.14 28.41
CA GLY A 44 0.35 6.66 29.65
C GLY A 44 0.51 8.19 29.62
N ALA A 45 1.27 8.72 28.64
CA ALA A 45 1.34 10.14 28.35
C ALA A 45 0.41 10.52 27.19
N THR A 46 -0.15 11.73 27.24
CA THR A 46 -0.99 12.30 26.18
C THR A 46 -0.11 13.08 25.20
N VAL A 47 -0.11 12.66 23.94
CA VAL A 47 0.59 13.35 22.85
C VAL A 47 -0.45 13.95 21.91
N VAL A 48 -0.36 15.26 21.69
CA VAL A 48 -1.25 16.01 20.80
C VAL A 48 -0.48 16.44 19.56
N GLY A 49 -1.02 16.18 18.38
CA GLY A 49 -0.42 16.54 17.10
C GLY A 49 -0.63 18.00 16.72
N ALA A 50 0.24 18.50 15.83
CA ALA A 50 0.15 19.84 15.26
C ALA A 50 0.54 19.80 13.77
N PRO A 51 -0.37 19.46 12.83
CA PRO A 51 -1.79 19.11 13.00
C PRO A 51 -2.06 17.61 13.29
N ALA A 52 -1.10 16.73 13.02
CA ALA A 52 -1.18 15.29 13.28
C ALA A 52 0.11 14.79 13.93
N VAL A 53 0.04 13.67 14.64
CA VAL A 53 1.19 13.01 15.26
C VAL A 53 1.93 12.21 14.18
N SER A 54 3.20 12.55 13.93
CA SER A 54 4.01 11.87 12.93
C SER A 54 4.41 10.46 13.38
N GLY A 55 4.39 9.49 12.46
CA GLY A 55 4.91 8.14 12.70
C GLY A 55 3.92 7.17 13.34
N ILE A 56 2.73 7.63 13.74
CA ILE A 56 1.65 6.79 14.24
C ILE A 56 0.69 6.43 13.11
N ALA A 57 0.25 5.18 13.07
CA ALA A 57 -0.82 4.74 12.18
C ALA A 57 -1.83 3.88 12.93
N VAL A 58 -3.10 3.91 12.47
CA VAL A 58 -4.15 3.01 12.97
C VAL A 58 -4.49 2.04 11.86
N GLU A 59 -4.35 0.74 12.13
CA GLU A 59 -4.78 -0.31 11.23
C GLU A 59 -6.17 -0.81 11.61
N ALA A 60 -7.03 -0.96 10.61
CA ALA A 60 -8.38 -1.45 10.77
C ALA A 60 -8.72 -2.49 9.70
N GLU A 61 -9.71 -3.32 9.97
CA GLU A 61 -10.28 -4.28 9.03
C GLU A 61 -11.74 -3.91 8.74
N ILE A 62 -12.14 -3.98 7.47
CA ILE A 62 -13.53 -3.80 7.06
C ILE A 62 -14.31 -5.06 7.42
N ILE A 63 -15.23 -4.96 8.40
CA ILE A 63 -16.11 -6.08 8.74
C ILE A 63 -17.20 -6.21 7.68
N GLU A 64 -17.87 -5.10 7.37
CA GLU A 64 -18.96 -5.10 6.40
C GLU A 64 -19.40 -3.69 6.00
N HIS A 65 -20.28 -3.68 5.00
CA HIS A 65 -20.86 -2.52 4.39
C HIS A 65 -22.38 -2.55 4.56
N LEU A 66 -22.93 -1.54 5.23
CA LEU A 66 -24.35 -1.51 5.58
C LEU A 66 -25.00 -0.15 5.31
N LYS A 67 -26.32 -0.11 5.43
CA LYS A 67 -27.11 1.11 5.40
C LYS A 67 -27.60 1.42 6.80
N ALA A 68 -27.43 2.66 7.23
CA ALA A 68 -27.94 3.16 8.49
C ALA A 68 -29.48 3.07 8.56
N ASP A 69 -30.00 3.35 9.74
CA ASP A 69 -31.44 3.47 9.95
C ASP A 69 -32.06 4.53 9.04
N LYS A 70 -33.32 4.30 8.67
CA LYS A 70 -34.03 5.17 7.75
C LYS A 70 -34.33 6.49 8.45
N VAL A 71 -33.69 7.56 8.00
CA VAL A 71 -34.05 8.92 8.38
C VAL A 71 -35.16 9.40 7.47
N ILE A 72 -36.29 9.80 8.05
CA ILE A 72 -37.42 10.35 7.29
C ILE A 72 -37.21 11.86 7.14
N VAL A 73 -36.94 12.29 5.91
CA VAL A 73 -36.87 13.70 5.54
C VAL A 73 -38.26 14.16 5.15
N PHE A 74 -38.94 14.82 6.08
CA PHE A 74 -40.26 15.40 5.85
C PHE A 74 -40.17 16.92 5.68
N LYS A 75 -40.61 17.44 4.53
CA LYS A 75 -40.64 18.87 4.22
C LYS A 75 -42.09 19.30 4.05
N LYS A 76 -42.56 20.27 4.84
CA LYS A 76 -43.94 20.79 4.76
C LYS A 76 -43.95 22.31 4.81
N LYS A 77 -44.75 22.96 3.96
CA LYS A 77 -45.05 24.39 4.04
C LYS A 77 -46.52 24.57 4.43
N ARG A 78 -46.76 25.32 5.52
CA ARG A 78 -48.10 25.56 6.05
C ARG A 78 -48.97 26.30 5.02
N ARG A 79 -50.23 25.88 4.85
CA ARG A 79 -51.25 26.49 3.95
C ARG A 79 -50.87 26.59 2.47
N LYS A 80 -49.84 25.86 2.01
CA LYS A 80 -49.40 25.87 0.60
C LYS A 80 -49.62 24.52 -0.10
N GLY A 81 -50.30 23.56 0.54
CA GLY A 81 -50.47 22.19 0.02
C GLY A 81 -49.16 21.38 -0.10
N TYR A 82 -47.99 22.02 0.02
CA TYR A 82 -46.70 21.38 -0.11
C TYR A 82 -46.36 20.55 1.13
N ALA A 83 -46.34 19.23 0.96
CA ALA A 83 -45.77 18.24 1.87
C ALA A 83 -45.04 17.17 1.05
N LYS A 84 -43.78 16.90 1.37
CA LYS A 84 -42.96 15.84 0.77
C LYS A 84 -42.34 14.98 1.87
N LYS A 85 -42.44 13.65 1.75
CA LYS A 85 -41.86 12.68 2.67
C LYS A 85 -40.92 11.77 1.89
N ASN A 86 -39.62 11.92 2.10
CA ASN A 86 -38.60 11.06 1.50
C ASN A 86 -37.86 10.29 2.60
N GLY A 87 -37.42 9.07 2.30
CA GLY A 87 -36.52 8.34 3.17
C GLY A 87 -35.07 8.51 2.70
N HIS A 88 -34.16 8.69 3.63
CA HIS A 88 -32.72 8.58 3.41
C HIS A 88 -32.15 7.44 4.26
N ARG A 89 -31.22 6.68 3.72
CA ARG A 89 -30.41 5.72 4.48
C ARG A 89 -28.96 5.96 4.10
N GLN A 90 -28.15 6.35 5.07
CA GLN A 90 -26.74 6.62 4.84
C GLN A 90 -25.99 5.31 4.63
N SER A 91 -25.15 5.24 3.60
CA SER A 91 -24.21 4.12 3.43
C SER A 91 -23.06 4.27 4.41
N LEU A 92 -22.85 3.25 5.24
CA LEU A 92 -21.80 3.18 6.26
C LEU A 92 -20.91 1.96 6.02
N THR A 93 -19.75 1.98 6.68
CA THR A 93 -18.85 0.84 6.79
C THR A 93 -18.65 0.54 8.26
N GLN A 94 -18.81 -0.73 8.64
CA GLN A 94 -18.39 -1.18 9.95
C GLN A 94 -16.93 -1.64 9.85
N ILE A 95 -16.08 -1.06 10.68
CA ILE A 95 -14.68 -1.45 10.77
C ILE A 95 -14.38 -1.97 12.17
N LYS A 96 -13.36 -2.83 12.26
CA LYS A 96 -12.73 -3.24 13.52
C LYS A 96 -11.32 -2.68 13.56
N ILE A 97 -10.95 -2.03 14.64
CA ILE A 97 -9.58 -1.55 14.84
C ILE A 97 -8.70 -2.75 15.21
N VAL A 98 -7.63 -2.98 14.45
CA VAL A 98 -6.70 -4.09 14.64
C VAL A 98 -5.59 -3.68 15.60
N SER A 99 -4.94 -2.55 15.33
CA SER A 99 -3.81 -2.08 16.13
C SER A 99 -3.58 -0.58 15.95
N ILE A 100 -2.87 0.02 16.91
CA ILE A 100 -2.34 1.37 16.82
C ILE A 100 -0.81 1.22 16.89
N THR A 101 -0.12 1.56 15.80
CA THR A 101 1.32 1.32 15.61
C THR A 101 2.12 2.62 15.68
N GLY A 102 3.44 2.52 15.86
CA GLY A 102 4.37 3.65 15.78
C GLY A 102 4.78 4.30 17.10
N PHE A 103 4.49 3.67 18.25
CA PHE A 103 4.90 4.18 19.57
C PHE A 103 6.39 3.97 19.88
N ASP A 104 7.00 2.94 19.30
CA ASP A 104 8.43 2.70 19.35
C ASP A 104 9.04 3.29 18.08
N GLY A 105 9.97 4.25 18.22
CA GLY A 105 10.60 4.95 17.10
C GLY A 105 11.30 3.99 16.13
N ALA A 106 10.56 3.49 15.14
CA ALA A 106 11.06 2.66 14.06
C ALA A 106 10.32 3.02 12.76
N LYS A 107 11.15 3.25 11.73
CA LYS A 107 10.79 3.53 10.33
C LYS A 107 9.49 2.88 9.85
N LYS A 108 8.67 3.68 9.16
CA LYS A 108 7.73 3.23 8.14
C LYS A 108 8.41 2.20 7.21
N SER A 109 7.87 0.98 7.18
CA SER A 109 7.87 0.15 5.98
C SER A 109 6.43 -0.21 5.66
N SER A 110 5.94 0.33 4.56
CA SER A 110 4.63 0.08 3.98
C SER A 110 4.49 -1.37 3.51
N ALA A 111 3.50 -2.05 4.08
CA ALA A 111 2.57 -3.01 3.48
C ALA A 111 3.00 -3.87 2.27
N LYS A 112 2.88 -5.20 2.44
CA LYS A 112 2.43 -6.10 1.37
C LYS A 112 1.20 -6.86 1.87
N THR A 113 0.06 -6.48 1.32
CA THR A 113 -1.27 -7.10 1.50
C THR A 113 -1.24 -8.55 1.00
N GLU A 114 -1.60 -9.48 1.87
CA GLU A 114 -1.94 -10.86 1.52
C GLU A 114 -3.41 -10.94 1.09
N THR A 115 -3.65 -11.51 -0.10
CA THR A 115 -4.92 -12.15 -0.48
C THR A 115 -4.67 -13.67 -0.53
N LYS A 116 -5.45 -14.45 0.23
CA LYS A 116 -5.60 -15.93 0.11
C LYS A 116 -6.88 -16.18 -0.69
N ALA A 117 -6.89 -16.75 -1.89
CA ALA A 117 -6.48 -18.08 -2.37
C ALA A 117 -7.69 -19.01 -2.60
N THR A 118 -7.90 -19.41 -3.86
CA THR A 118 -8.24 -20.78 -4.24
C THR A 118 -7.81 -21.04 -5.69
N THR A 119 -6.69 -21.74 -5.88
CA THR A 119 -6.56 -22.99 -6.67
C THR A 119 -5.11 -23.47 -6.70
N LYS A 120 -4.92 -24.78 -6.56
CA LYS A 120 -3.64 -25.51 -6.54
C LYS A 120 -2.84 -25.31 -7.84
N LYS A 121 -1.61 -24.81 -7.74
CA LYS A 121 -0.39 -25.31 -8.41
C LYS A 121 0.84 -24.62 -7.82
N SER A 122 1.81 -25.40 -7.37
CA SER A 122 3.13 -24.92 -6.96
C SER A 122 3.79 -24.17 -8.13
N SER A 123 4.10 -22.89 -7.97
CA SER A 123 5.04 -22.18 -8.83
C SER A 123 5.95 -21.33 -7.95
N LYS A 124 7.26 -21.49 -8.16
CA LYS A 124 8.33 -20.75 -7.48
C LYS A 124 8.04 -19.26 -7.59
N LYS A 125 7.90 -18.57 -6.46
CA LYS A 125 7.88 -17.10 -6.45
C LYS A 125 9.31 -16.66 -6.76
N GLY A 126 9.50 -16.08 -7.95
CA GLY A 126 10.80 -15.58 -8.41
C GLY A 126 11.35 -14.47 -7.52
N ASP A 127 12.63 -14.15 -7.71
CA ASP A 127 13.31 -13.08 -6.95
C ASP A 127 12.78 -11.69 -7.35
N ASP A 128 12.91 -10.72 -6.43
CA ASP A 128 12.48 -9.35 -6.69
C ASP A 128 13.56 -8.56 -7.45
N LEU A 129 13.48 -8.57 -8.78
CA LEU A 129 14.42 -7.87 -9.66
C LEU A 129 14.44 -6.35 -9.47
N THR A 130 13.44 -5.76 -8.78
CA THR A 130 13.45 -4.32 -8.46
C THR A 130 14.51 -3.94 -7.42
N LEU A 131 15.13 -4.94 -6.77
CA LEU A 131 16.27 -4.75 -5.89
C LEU A 131 17.56 -4.39 -6.64
N ILE A 132 17.58 -4.38 -7.97
CA ILE A 132 18.72 -3.96 -8.78
C ILE A 132 18.51 -2.49 -9.19
N GLU A 133 19.54 -1.67 -9.01
CA GLU A 133 19.46 -0.26 -9.34
C GLU A 133 19.35 -0.05 -10.86
N GLY A 134 18.37 0.77 -11.25
CA GLY A 134 17.99 1.02 -12.64
C GLY A 134 16.83 0.14 -13.10
N ILE A 135 16.51 -0.96 -12.39
CA ILE A 135 15.35 -1.80 -12.69
C ILE A 135 14.12 -1.32 -11.91
N GLY A 136 13.24 -0.59 -12.60
CA GLY A 136 11.93 -0.21 -12.07
C GLY A 136 10.86 -1.31 -12.24
N PRO A 137 9.66 -1.14 -11.66
CA PRO A 137 8.57 -2.12 -11.74
C PRO A 137 8.19 -2.53 -13.17
N LYS A 138 8.24 -1.59 -14.12
CA LYS A 138 7.93 -1.87 -15.53
C LYS A 138 9.01 -2.65 -16.26
N VAL A 139 10.28 -2.42 -15.93
CA VAL A 139 11.38 -3.24 -16.45
C VAL A 139 11.31 -4.65 -15.87
N ALA A 140 11.02 -4.78 -14.57
CA ALA A 140 10.82 -6.08 -13.93
C ALA A 140 9.63 -6.85 -14.53
N GLU A 141 8.52 -6.18 -14.87
CA GLU A 141 7.39 -6.79 -15.60
C GLU A 141 7.79 -7.26 -17.01
N LEU A 142 8.57 -6.46 -17.76
CA LEU A 142 9.06 -6.85 -19.09
C LEU A 142 9.99 -8.08 -19.02
N PHE A 143 10.88 -8.11 -18.03
CA PHE A 143 11.77 -9.24 -17.78
C PHE A 143 11.01 -10.50 -17.35
N ALA A 144 10.01 -10.36 -16.49
CA ALA A 144 9.12 -11.47 -16.16
C ALA A 144 8.38 -12.00 -17.40
N GLY A 145 7.94 -11.11 -18.29
CA GLY A 145 7.34 -11.47 -19.59
C GLY A 145 8.31 -12.22 -20.52
N ALA A 146 9.61 -11.90 -20.45
CA ALA A 146 10.68 -12.60 -21.16
C ALA A 146 11.19 -13.87 -20.44
N GLY A 147 10.58 -14.26 -19.32
CA GLY A 147 10.96 -15.44 -18.53
C GLY A 147 12.14 -15.24 -17.58
N ILE A 148 12.65 -14.03 -17.44
CA ILE A 148 13.68 -13.66 -16.47
C ILE A 148 12.98 -13.38 -15.14
N THR A 149 12.98 -14.36 -14.23
CA THR A 149 12.20 -14.29 -12.98
C THR A 149 13.05 -14.44 -11.72
N SER A 150 14.36 -14.66 -11.84
CA SER A 150 15.28 -14.76 -10.69
C SER A 150 16.56 -13.95 -10.92
N PHE A 151 17.27 -13.64 -9.84
CA PHE A 151 18.58 -12.97 -9.94
C PHE A 151 19.57 -13.82 -10.73
N ALA A 152 19.52 -15.14 -10.57
CA ALA A 152 20.35 -16.07 -11.31
C ALA A 152 20.04 -16.11 -12.81
N ASP A 153 18.80 -15.86 -13.22
CA ASP A 153 18.43 -15.78 -14.64
C ASP A 153 18.92 -14.47 -15.26
N LEU A 154 18.80 -13.36 -14.53
CA LEU A 154 19.26 -12.05 -14.98
C LEU A 154 20.79 -11.95 -15.03
N ALA A 155 21.50 -12.54 -14.06
CA ALA A 155 22.96 -12.56 -14.01
C ALA A 155 23.61 -13.28 -15.22
N LYS A 156 22.88 -14.22 -15.84
CA LYS A 156 23.35 -14.96 -17.01
C LYS A 156 23.14 -14.20 -18.32
N LYS A 157 22.38 -13.11 -18.31
CA LYS A 157 22.07 -12.34 -19.52
C LYS A 157 23.18 -11.35 -19.84
N THR A 158 23.45 -11.20 -21.13
CA THR A 158 24.38 -10.17 -21.60
C THR A 158 23.66 -8.85 -21.81
N LYS A 159 24.43 -7.76 -21.92
CA LYS A 159 23.90 -6.42 -22.18
C LYS A 159 22.99 -6.41 -23.41
N GLU A 160 23.43 -7.04 -24.49
CA GLU A 160 22.77 -7.06 -25.79
C GLU A 160 21.43 -7.81 -25.73
N GLU A 161 21.37 -8.91 -24.96
CA GLU A 161 20.12 -9.64 -24.74
C GLU A 161 19.11 -8.83 -23.94
N LEU A 162 19.57 -8.00 -22.99
CA LEU A 162 18.70 -7.12 -22.21
C LEU A 162 18.21 -5.94 -23.05
N GLU A 163 19.08 -5.32 -23.85
CA GLU A 163 18.69 -4.27 -24.80
C GLU A 163 17.65 -4.78 -25.81
N ALA A 164 17.83 -5.99 -26.36
CA ALA A 164 16.87 -6.59 -27.28
C ALA A 164 15.46 -6.81 -26.67
N ILE A 165 15.37 -6.97 -25.34
CA ILE A 165 14.09 -7.06 -24.63
C ILE A 165 13.51 -5.66 -24.36
N LEU A 166 14.34 -4.65 -24.14
CA LEU A 166 13.92 -3.29 -23.78
C LEU A 166 13.54 -2.43 -24.98
N ASP A 167 14.34 -2.46 -26.04
CA ASP A 167 14.21 -1.57 -27.21
C ASP A 167 12.82 -1.59 -27.86
N PRO A 168 12.15 -2.76 -28.04
CA PRO A 168 10.82 -2.80 -28.64
C PRO A 168 9.73 -2.12 -27.82
N ASN A 169 9.98 -1.84 -26.54
CA ASN A 169 8.98 -1.33 -25.60
C ASN A 169 8.93 0.20 -25.51
N GLY A 170 9.73 0.89 -26.34
CA GLY A 170 9.66 2.34 -26.54
C GLY A 170 10.96 3.08 -26.19
N ALA A 171 11.05 4.33 -26.65
CA ALA A 171 12.28 5.14 -26.58
C ALA A 171 12.82 5.36 -25.16
N VAL A 172 11.96 5.28 -24.13
CA VAL A 172 12.36 5.43 -22.73
C VAL A 172 13.18 4.21 -22.25
N TYR A 173 12.84 3.01 -22.71
CA TYR A 173 13.54 1.78 -22.34
C TYR A 173 14.80 1.58 -23.18
N ALA A 174 14.77 1.97 -24.46
CA ALA A 174 15.94 1.98 -25.33
C ALA A 174 17.05 2.96 -24.87
N ALA A 175 16.70 3.96 -24.06
CA ALA A 175 17.67 4.90 -23.48
C ALA A 175 18.28 4.42 -22.15
N MET A 176 17.81 3.29 -21.61
CA MET A 176 18.37 2.68 -20.40
C MET A 176 19.68 1.97 -20.74
N ASP A 177 20.59 1.92 -19.77
CA ASP A 177 21.87 1.21 -19.93
C ASP A 177 21.90 0.00 -18.99
N PRO A 178 21.69 -1.22 -19.51
CA PRO A 178 21.63 -2.42 -18.69
C PRO A 178 23.02 -2.99 -18.34
N THR A 179 24.12 -2.28 -18.64
CA THR A 179 25.49 -2.79 -18.48
C THR A 179 25.78 -3.34 -17.08
N THR A 180 25.26 -2.72 -16.03
CA THR A 180 25.54 -3.12 -14.63
C THR A 180 24.54 -4.11 -14.04
N TRP A 181 23.42 -4.37 -14.73
CA TRP A 181 22.34 -5.20 -14.19
C TRP A 181 22.74 -6.68 -13.99
N PRO A 182 23.49 -7.33 -14.91
CA PRO A 182 23.97 -8.69 -14.69
C PRO A 182 24.92 -8.81 -13.48
N GLN A 183 25.80 -7.83 -13.28
CA GLN A 183 26.74 -7.81 -12.16
C GLN A 183 26.00 -7.63 -10.82
N GLN A 184 25.06 -6.69 -10.76
CA GLN A 184 24.20 -6.49 -9.59
C GLN A 184 23.35 -7.73 -9.30
N ALA A 185 22.80 -8.37 -10.34
CA ALA A 185 22.04 -9.60 -10.22
C ALA A 185 22.90 -10.76 -9.68
N GLN A 186 24.17 -10.85 -10.10
CA GLN A 186 25.09 -11.87 -9.58
C GLN A 186 25.34 -11.68 -8.08
N LEU A 187 25.61 -10.45 -7.63
CA LEU A 187 25.79 -10.16 -6.20
C LEU A 187 24.54 -10.47 -5.38
N ALA A 188 23.35 -10.17 -5.92
CA ALA A 188 22.08 -10.51 -5.28
C ALA A 188 21.83 -12.03 -5.24
N ALA A 189 22.17 -12.76 -6.31
CA ALA A 189 22.07 -14.21 -6.37
C ALA A 189 23.02 -14.90 -5.37
N ASP A 190 24.21 -14.34 -5.17
CA ASP A 190 25.21 -14.81 -4.21
C ASP A 190 24.90 -14.39 -2.76
N GLY A 191 23.80 -13.65 -2.52
CA GLY A 191 23.39 -13.17 -1.21
C GLY A 191 24.28 -12.06 -0.62
N LYS A 192 25.14 -11.44 -1.43
CA LYS A 192 26.09 -10.40 -1.02
C LYS A 192 25.46 -9.01 -1.02
N PHE A 193 24.40 -8.84 -0.24
CA PHE A 193 23.59 -7.61 -0.23
C PHE A 193 24.36 -6.37 0.25
N GLU A 194 25.32 -6.52 1.16
CA GLU A 194 26.17 -5.39 1.59
C GLU A 194 27.04 -4.85 0.45
N GLU A 195 27.69 -5.75 -0.30
CA GLU A 195 28.47 -5.38 -1.50
C GLU A 195 27.58 -4.77 -2.58
N LEU A 196 26.37 -5.30 -2.75
CA LEU A 196 25.36 -4.75 -3.65
C LEU A 196 24.98 -3.32 -3.28
N GLU A 197 24.69 -3.03 -2.01
CA GLU A 197 24.33 -1.67 -1.57
C GLU A 197 25.51 -0.69 -1.72
N THR A 198 26.75 -1.14 -1.48
CA THR A 198 27.93 -0.30 -1.76
C THR A 198 28.09 0.01 -3.23
N LEU A 199 27.84 -0.97 -4.11
CA LEU A 199 27.89 -0.80 -5.56
C LEU A 199 26.79 0.15 -6.02
N LYS A 200 25.56 0.01 -5.52
CA LYS A 200 24.46 0.94 -5.81
C LYS A 200 24.79 2.38 -5.40
N GLY A 201 25.44 2.56 -4.25
CA GLY A 201 25.87 3.89 -3.81
C GLY A 201 26.90 4.56 -4.74
N GLN A 202 27.63 3.79 -5.54
CA GLN A 202 28.61 4.28 -6.51
C GLN A 202 27.99 4.53 -7.89
N LEU A 203 26.92 3.82 -8.23
CA LEU A 203 26.23 3.95 -9.51
C LEU A 203 25.27 5.16 -9.50
N LYS A 204 25.00 5.72 -10.68
CA LYS A 204 23.97 6.75 -10.87
C LYS A 204 22.91 6.25 -11.84
N GLY A 205 21.85 5.64 -11.28
CA GLY A 205 20.76 5.09 -12.09
C GLY A 205 21.19 3.84 -12.85
N GLY A 206 22.06 3.01 -12.25
CA GLY A 206 22.57 1.78 -12.86
C GLY A 206 23.69 1.99 -13.89
N LYS A 207 24.26 3.19 -13.99
CA LYS A 207 25.44 3.51 -14.82
C LYS A 207 26.68 3.66 -13.95
N ALA A 208 27.78 3.06 -14.37
CA ALA A 208 29.11 3.24 -13.77
C ALA A 208 29.72 4.60 -14.14
#